data_AF-A0A9D4I5L3-F1
#
_entry.id   AF-A0A9D4I5L3-F1
#
_cell.length_a   1.000
_cell.length_b   1.000
_cell.length_c   1.000
_cell.angle_alpha   90.00
_cell.angle_beta   90.00
_cell.angle_gamma   90.00
#
_symmetry.space_group_name_H-M   'P 1'
#
loop_
_entity.id
_entity.type
_entity.pdbx_description
1 polymer ?
#
loop_
_entity_poly.entity_id
_entity_poly.type
_entity_poly.pdbx_seq_one_letter_code
_entity_poly.pdbx_strand_id
1 'polypeptide(L)'
;MNRMYILDLECPPVKNFKDGVIFGNSFELGSRLMVRCNPGFTEKNGQKTMLCTNGNWNFTPECVTSKSTTTPTTLTLCMLGNLSSAKLSSA
;
A
#
# COMPACT_ATOMS: atom_id res chain seq x y z
N MET A 1 4.93 -36.29 -26.30
CA MET A 1 6.25 -35.63 -26.31
C MET A 1 6.07 -34.18 -25.94
N ASN A 2 6.63 -33.80 -24.78
CA ASN A 2 6.91 -32.45 -24.27
C ASN A 2 5.82 -31.38 -24.28
N ARG A 3 5.03 -31.31 -23.21
CA ARG A 3 4.43 -30.05 -22.75
C ARG A 3 5.47 -29.32 -21.89
N MET A 4 6.47 -28.74 -22.56
CA MET A 4 7.54 -27.96 -21.92
C MET A 4 6.99 -26.59 -21.51
N TYR A 5 7.00 -26.35 -20.18
CA TYR A 5 6.86 -25.08 -19.47
C TYR A 5 5.66 -24.17 -19.80
N ILE A 6 4.65 -24.18 -18.93
CA ILE A 6 4.03 -22.92 -18.50
C ILE A 6 4.35 -22.84 -17.01
N LEU A 7 5.57 -22.41 -16.69
CA LEU A 7 5.81 -21.85 -15.37
C LEU A 7 4.97 -20.57 -15.39
N ASP A 8 3.92 -20.48 -14.58
CA ASP A 8 3.07 -19.29 -14.49
C ASP A 8 3.94 -18.12 -14.02
N LEU A 9 4.63 -17.50 -14.98
CA LEU A 9 5.63 -16.46 -14.78
C LEU A 9 4.99 -15.07 -14.87
N GLU A 10 3.68 -15.05 -15.10
CA GLU A 10 2.83 -13.88 -15.08
C GLU A 10 2.21 -13.73 -13.70
N CYS A 11 2.22 -12.52 -13.17
CA CYS A 11 1.59 -12.21 -11.90
C CYS A 11 0.08 -12.09 -12.04
N PRO A 12 -0.69 -12.49 -11.01
CA PRO A 12 -2.13 -12.38 -11.06
C PRO A 12 -2.57 -10.92 -11.19
N PRO A 13 -3.63 -10.64 -11.96
CA PRO A 13 -4.19 -9.30 -12.05
C PRO A 13 -4.66 -8.85 -10.67
N VAL A 14 -4.29 -7.63 -10.27
CA VAL A 14 -4.67 -7.08 -8.97
C VAL A 14 -6.16 -6.72 -9.01
N LYS A 15 -6.99 -7.63 -8.50
CA LYS A 15 -8.43 -7.42 -8.33
C LYS A 15 -8.68 -6.86 -6.93
N ASN A 16 -9.66 -5.97 -6.80
CA ASN A 16 -10.15 -5.39 -5.53
C ASN A 16 -9.27 -4.33 -4.84
N PHE A 17 -8.37 -3.65 -5.56
CA PHE A 17 -7.72 -2.47 -5.02
C PHE A 17 -8.67 -1.26 -5.07
N LYS A 18 -9.25 -0.86 -3.92
CA LYS A 18 -10.27 0.22 -3.83
C LYS A 18 -9.69 1.56 -3.37
N ASP A 19 -8.60 1.53 -2.61
CA ASP A 19 -8.02 2.71 -1.97
C ASP A 19 -7.00 3.44 -2.86
N GLY A 20 -6.93 3.07 -4.13
CA GLY A 20 -6.06 3.69 -5.12
C GLY A 20 -6.26 3.12 -6.53
N VAL A 21 -5.32 3.47 -7.40
CA VAL A 21 -5.24 3.03 -8.79
C VAL A 21 -3.86 2.45 -9.05
N ILE A 22 -3.82 1.37 -9.83
CA ILE A 22 -2.58 0.75 -10.29
C ILE A 22 -2.42 1.06 -11.77
N PHE A 23 -1.27 1.59 -12.14
CA PHE A 23 -0.88 1.92 -13.50
C PHE A 23 0.08 0.87 -14.05
N GLY A 24 -0.21 0.41 -15.25
CA GLY A 24 0.62 -0.48 -16.05
C GLY A 24 -0.22 -1.51 -16.78
N ASN A 25 0.33 -2.03 -17.88
CA ASN A 25 -0.37 -2.85 -18.85
C ASN A 25 0.25 -4.26 -19.01
N SER A 26 1.28 -4.57 -18.24
CA SER A 26 2.03 -5.83 -18.34
C SER A 26 2.03 -6.58 -17.00
N PHE A 27 1.76 -7.87 -17.07
CA PHE A 27 1.72 -8.78 -15.93
C PHE A 27 2.85 -9.82 -15.99
N GLU A 28 3.71 -9.74 -17.00
CA GLU A 28 4.82 -10.66 -17.23
C GLU A 28 5.95 -10.50 -16.20
N LEU A 29 6.81 -11.51 -16.07
CA LEU A 29 7.99 -11.45 -15.22
C LEU A 29 8.83 -10.20 -15.46
N GLY A 30 9.21 -9.53 -14.38
CA GLY A 30 10.01 -8.31 -14.45
C GLY A 30 9.20 -7.05 -14.77
N SER A 31 7.90 -7.19 -15.08
CA SER A 31 6.99 -6.05 -15.24
C SER A 31 6.87 -5.27 -13.94
N ARG A 32 6.72 -3.95 -14.10
CA ARG A 32 6.57 -3.00 -12.99
C ARG A 32 5.24 -2.30 -13.10
N LEU A 33 4.46 -2.36 -12.03
CA LEU A 33 3.21 -1.62 -11.91
C LEU A 33 3.36 -0.50 -10.89
N MET A 34 2.88 0.70 -11.23
CA MET A 34 2.92 1.84 -10.34
C MET A 34 1.61 1.94 -9.56
N VAL A 35 1.71 1.95 -8.25
CA VAL A 35 0.60 2.12 -7.31
C VAL A 35 0.48 3.61 -6.99
N ARG A 36 -0.72 4.15 -7.08
CA ARG A 36 -1.05 5.46 -6.52
C ARG A 36 -2.27 5.35 -5.63
N CYS A 37 -2.15 5.85 -4.43
CA CYS A 37 -3.28 5.95 -3.52
C CYS A 37 -4.18 7.14 -3.85
N ASN A 38 -5.46 7.00 -3.48
CA ASN A 38 -6.42 8.10 -3.58
C ASN A 38 -6.02 9.27 -2.64
N PRO A 39 -6.47 10.51 -2.90
CA PRO A 39 -6.24 11.63 -2.01
C PRO A 39 -6.66 11.33 -0.57
N GLY A 40 -5.81 11.67 0.41
CA GLY A 40 -6.02 11.33 1.84
C GLY A 40 -5.48 9.96 2.27
N PHE A 41 -4.88 9.22 1.33
CA PHE A 41 -4.16 7.99 1.57
C PHE A 41 -2.71 8.11 1.09
N THR A 42 -1.83 7.35 1.71
CA THR A 42 -0.40 7.28 1.41
C THR A 42 0.02 5.83 1.24
N GLU A 43 1.02 5.58 0.41
CA GLU A 43 1.54 4.24 0.20
C GLU A 43 2.18 3.70 1.47
N LYS A 44 1.78 2.50 1.88
CA LYS A 44 2.40 1.82 3.03
C LYS A 44 3.89 1.67 2.79
N ASN A 45 4.69 2.07 3.79
CA ASN A 45 6.16 2.07 3.72
C ASN A 45 6.75 2.87 2.54
N GLY A 46 5.98 3.77 1.91
CA GLY A 46 6.41 4.52 0.73
C GLY A 46 6.56 3.68 -0.54
N GLN A 47 6.02 2.46 -0.58
CA GLN A 47 6.16 1.55 -1.72
C GLN A 47 5.18 1.89 -2.84
N LYS A 48 5.69 2.46 -3.94
CA LYS A 48 4.90 2.93 -5.08
C LYS A 48 4.98 2.05 -6.32
N THR A 49 5.89 1.08 -6.37
CA THR A 49 6.17 0.32 -7.60
C THR A 49 6.30 -1.15 -7.33
N MET A 50 5.26 -1.91 -7.66
CA MET A 50 5.24 -3.37 -7.57
C MET A 50 6.07 -3.98 -8.69
N LEU A 51 6.81 -5.05 -8.39
CA LEU A 51 7.59 -5.81 -9.37
C LEU A 51 7.04 -7.24 -9.44
N CYS A 52 6.79 -7.73 -10.65
CA CYS A 52 6.43 -9.12 -10.85
C CYS A 52 7.68 -10.01 -10.78
N THR A 53 7.74 -10.88 -9.79
CA THR A 53 8.85 -11.81 -9.55
C THR A 53 8.33 -13.23 -9.43
N ASN A 54 8.70 -14.08 -10.39
CA ASN A 54 8.41 -15.51 -10.40
C ASN A 54 6.92 -15.82 -10.18
N GLY A 55 6.04 -15.14 -10.93
CA GLY A 55 4.58 -15.29 -10.84
C GLY A 55 3.91 -14.59 -9.64
N ASN A 56 4.67 -13.87 -8.81
CA ASN A 56 4.15 -13.19 -7.63
C ASN A 56 4.61 -11.73 -7.53
N TRP A 57 3.76 -10.85 -7.02
CA TRP A 57 4.12 -9.47 -6.76
C TRP A 57 5.05 -9.37 -5.54
N ASN A 58 6.11 -8.57 -5.64
CA ASN A 58 7.09 -8.38 -4.56
C ASN A 58 6.50 -7.80 -3.26
N PHE A 59 5.40 -7.05 -3.35
CA PHE A 59 4.61 -6.58 -2.21
C PHE A 59 3.14 -6.44 -2.60
N THR A 60 2.28 -6.42 -1.59
CA THR A 60 0.84 -6.16 -1.78
C THR A 60 0.58 -4.66 -1.66
N PRO A 61 -0.07 -4.03 -2.66
CA PRO A 61 -0.33 -2.60 -2.64
C PRO A 61 -1.34 -2.30 -1.54
N GLU A 62 -0.92 -1.51 -0.55
CA GLU A 62 -1.77 -1.09 0.56
C GLU A 62 -1.66 0.41 0.73
N CYS A 63 -2.83 1.05 0.71
CA CYS A 63 -2.96 2.47 0.96
C CYS A 63 -3.41 2.65 2.40
N VAL A 64 -2.56 3.30 3.20
CA VAL A 64 -2.92 3.66 4.57
C VAL A 64 -3.44 5.08 4.55
N THR A 65 -4.50 5.36 5.30
CA THR A 65 -4.95 6.74 5.49
C THR A 65 -3.77 7.56 5.97
N SER A 66 -3.56 8.75 5.40
CA SER A 66 -2.58 9.71 5.88
C SER A 66 -3.08 10.31 7.19
N LYS A 67 -3.33 9.46 8.19
CA LYS A 67 -3.61 9.90 9.54
C LYS A 67 -2.28 10.33 10.10
N SER A 68 -2.12 11.64 10.27
CA SER A 68 -1.43 12.17 11.45
C SER A 68 -1.72 11.22 12.61
N THR A 69 -0.69 10.65 13.23
CA THR A 69 -0.78 9.74 14.37
C THR A 69 -1.68 10.33 15.45
N THR A 70 -2.97 10.06 15.31
CA THR A 70 -3.99 10.08 16.33
C THR A 70 -4.75 8.80 16.06
N THR A 71 -4.10 7.70 16.45
CA THR A 71 -4.79 6.53 16.97
C THR A 71 -5.93 7.04 17.84
N PRO A 72 -7.21 6.85 17.48
CA PRO A 72 -8.27 7.00 18.44
C PRO A 72 -8.38 5.67 19.19
N THR A 73 -7.28 5.19 19.79
CA THR A 73 -7.39 4.24 20.91
C THR A 73 -7.76 5.03 22.17
N THR A 74 -8.71 5.96 22.03
CA THR A 74 -9.33 6.74 23.09
C THR A 74 -10.46 7.59 22.51
N LEU A 75 -11.43 6.95 21.83
CA LEU A 75 -12.81 7.50 21.75
C LEU A 75 -13.50 7.50 23.14
N THR A 76 -12.74 7.67 24.22
CA THR A 76 -13.22 7.71 25.60
C THR A 76 -12.66 8.89 26.39
N LEU A 77 -11.73 9.70 25.86
CA LEU A 77 -11.06 10.74 26.67
C LEU A 77 -11.13 12.18 26.14
N CYS A 78 -11.72 12.45 24.96
CA CYS A 78 -11.99 13.85 24.55
C CYS A 78 -13.31 14.43 25.13
N MET A 79 -14.13 13.64 25.82
CA MET A 79 -15.33 14.14 26.52
C MET A 79 -15.03 14.61 27.95
N LEU A 80 -13.77 14.53 28.41
CA LEU A 80 -13.35 15.11 29.69
C LEU A 80 -12.22 16.09 29.39
N GLY A 81 -12.61 17.35 29.24
CA GLY A 81 -11.70 18.44 28.90
C GLY A 81 -10.56 18.56 29.91
N ASN A 82 -9.32 18.52 29.40
CA ASN A 82 -8.21 19.42 29.71
C ASN A 82 -7.02 19.03 28.81
N LEU A 83 -6.66 19.85 27.82
CA LEU A 83 -5.45 19.66 27.01
C LEU A 83 -4.37 20.66 27.44
N SER A 84 -3.90 20.55 28.68
CA SER A 84 -2.55 20.98 29.05
C SER A 84 -1.62 19.79 28.75
N SER A 85 -0.54 19.85 27.98
CA SER A 85 0.45 20.90 27.79
C SER A 85 1.43 20.45 26.70
N ALA A 86 2.17 21.42 26.14
CA ALA A 86 3.11 21.30 25.04
C ALA A 86 4.32 20.36 25.27
N LYS A 87 4.86 19.79 24.17
CA LYS A 87 6.31 19.79 23.90
C LYS A 87 6.61 19.49 22.43
N LEU A 88 6.99 20.50 21.66
CA LEU A 88 7.82 20.33 20.46
C LEU A 88 9.23 20.78 20.88
N SER A 89 10.10 19.83 21.21
CA SER A 89 11.54 20.09 21.37
C SER A 89 12.33 19.00 20.68
N SER A 90 13.12 19.36 19.69
CA SER A 90 14.32 18.65 19.22
C SER A 90 15.05 19.68 18.34
N ALA A 91 15.93 20.48 18.93
CA ALA A 91 17.39 20.26 19.04
C ALA A 91 18.10 20.62 17.72
#